data_AF-A0A5N6BTH8-F1
#
_entry.id   AF-A0A5N6BTH8-F1
#
_cell.length_a   1.000
_cell.length_b   1.000
_cell.length_c   1.000
_cell.angle_alpha   90.00
_cell.angle_beta   90.00
_cell.angle_gamma   90.00
#
_symmetry.space_group_name_H-M   'P 1'
#
loop_
_entity.id
_entity.type
_entity.pdbx_description
1 polymer ?
#
loop_
_entity_poly.entity_id
_entity_poly.type
_entity_poly.pdbx_seq_one_letter_code
_entity_poly.pdbx_strand_id
1 'polypeptide(L)'
;MAGQQAFWIDGRSDRERVRYSGVSHYSERVWENIGEFEGVWGDIAPVAFACAAWRIATPPLTSPGFVRWHRRILSASCERNTWDGSLTAHVTIVSPPPAALTVSRDWWRDRGWRDWPEIFGQFVEPAEQDLAKVPYLRPTLVVDAPVPLDDLPAAPDGPAHDLAETAHRALVVLVRELNDLIAPVVTQLEQGLR
;
A
#
# COMPACT_ATOMS: atom_id res chain seq x y z
N MET A 1 24.07 3.59 1.93
CA MET A 1 23.02 4.20 1.09
C MET A 1 21.72 4.07 1.86
N ALA A 2 21.00 5.16 2.13
CA ALA A 2 19.68 5.04 2.74
C ALA A 2 18.78 4.29 1.76
N GLY A 3 18.26 3.12 2.14
CA GLY A 3 17.34 2.35 1.31
C GLY A 3 16.12 3.20 0.96
N GLN A 4 15.62 3.07 -0.26
CA GLN A 4 14.42 3.76 -0.68
C GLN A 4 13.23 3.17 0.08
N GLN A 5 12.54 3.98 0.87
CA GLN A 5 11.38 3.52 1.62
C GLN A 5 10.20 3.24 0.67
N ALA A 6 9.61 2.04 0.77
CA ALA A 6 8.45 1.62 -0.01
C ALA A 6 7.14 2.16 0.57
N PHE A 7 7.01 2.21 1.90
CA PHE A 7 5.81 2.63 2.62
C PHE A 7 6.16 3.56 3.79
N TRP A 8 5.38 4.60 4.04
CA TRP A 8 5.55 5.47 5.21
C TRP A 8 4.21 5.97 5.75
N ILE A 9 4.18 6.23 7.05
CA ILE A 9 3.04 6.89 7.68
C ILE A 9 3.21 8.40 7.52
N ASP A 10 2.18 9.11 7.07
CA ASP A 10 2.19 10.57 6.95
C ASP A 10 2.06 11.27 8.32
N GLY A 11 3.07 11.09 9.16
CA GLY A 11 3.11 11.64 10.50
C GLY A 11 3.31 13.15 10.55
N ARG A 12 3.69 13.82 9.45
CA ARG A 12 3.86 15.28 9.43
C ARG A 12 2.51 15.98 9.37
N SER A 13 1.68 15.61 8.39
CA SER A 13 0.30 16.11 8.27
C SER A 13 -0.49 15.84 9.55
N ASP A 14 -0.28 14.66 10.14
CA ASP A 14 -0.96 14.26 11.36
C ASP A 14 -0.52 15.06 12.59
N ARG A 15 0.80 15.25 12.77
CA ARG A 15 1.34 16.10 13.85
C ARG A 15 0.88 17.55 13.74
N GLU A 16 0.80 18.08 12.53
CA GLU A 16 0.28 19.44 12.30
C GLU A 16 -1.18 19.54 12.74
N ARG A 17 -2.03 18.56 12.40
CA ARG A 17 -3.44 18.53 12.83
C ARG A 17 -3.58 18.39 14.34
N VAL A 18 -2.85 17.47 14.98
CA VAL A 18 -2.86 17.28 16.44
C VAL A 18 -2.52 18.58 17.17
N ARG A 19 -1.58 19.40 16.66
CA ARG A 19 -1.28 20.70 17.26
C ARG A 19 -2.45 21.68 17.27
N TYR A 20 -3.38 21.57 16.32
CA TYR A 20 -4.53 22.48 16.20
C TYR A 20 -5.82 21.92 16.81
N SER A 21 -6.14 20.64 16.58
CA SER A 21 -7.39 20.01 17.04
C SER A 21 -7.22 19.14 18.28
N GLY A 22 -5.99 18.80 18.65
CA GLY A 22 -5.70 17.82 19.71
C GLY A 22 -5.92 16.36 19.29
N VAL A 23 -6.36 16.10 18.06
CA VAL A 23 -6.74 14.76 17.58
C VAL A 23 -6.03 14.43 16.27
N SER A 24 -5.51 13.21 16.15
CA SER A 24 -4.92 12.67 14.93
C SER A 24 -5.99 12.44 13.86
N HIS A 25 -5.66 12.74 12.60
CA HIS A 25 -6.52 12.44 11.47
C HIS A 25 -6.80 10.93 11.40
N TYR A 26 -5.79 10.10 11.67
CA TYR A 26 -6.00 8.65 11.68
C TYR A 26 -6.96 8.22 12.78
N SER A 27 -6.84 8.80 13.98
CA SER A 27 -7.77 8.50 15.08
C SER A 27 -9.21 8.84 14.73
N GLU A 28 -9.46 10.00 14.12
CA GLU A 28 -10.81 10.36 13.63
C GLU A 28 -11.32 9.32 12.63
N ARG A 29 -10.49 8.90 11.65
CA ARG A 29 -10.88 7.90 10.65
C ARG A 29 -11.15 6.53 11.26
N VAL A 30 -10.39 6.12 12.28
CA VAL A 30 -10.63 4.87 13.02
C VAL A 30 -12.02 4.89 13.66
N TRP A 31 -12.39 6.01 14.30
CA TRP A 31 -13.70 6.13 14.94
C TRP A 31 -14.85 6.24 13.94
N GLU A 32 -14.66 6.98 12.83
CA GLU A 32 -15.64 7.08 11.74
C GLU A 32 -15.92 5.72 11.07
N ASN A 33 -14.90 4.85 11.02
CA ASN A 33 -14.96 3.56 10.35
C ASN A 33 -14.88 2.39 11.34
N ILE A 34 -15.39 2.57 12.56
CA ILE A 34 -15.31 1.55 13.62
C ILE A 34 -15.96 0.22 13.20
N GLY A 35 -16.94 0.27 12.29
CA GLY A 35 -17.59 -0.90 11.71
C GLY A 35 -16.63 -1.85 10.99
N GLU A 36 -15.47 -1.37 10.52
CA GLU A 36 -14.43 -2.21 9.91
C GLU A 36 -13.83 -3.23 10.89
N PHE A 37 -13.97 -3.00 12.19
CA PHE A 37 -13.51 -3.90 13.24
C PHE A 37 -14.60 -4.87 13.74
N GLU A 38 -15.81 -4.82 13.18
CA GLU A 38 -16.85 -5.78 13.54
C GLU A 38 -16.41 -7.22 13.20
N GLY A 39 -16.56 -8.12 14.18
CA GLY A 39 -16.20 -9.53 14.03
C GLY A 39 -14.70 -9.85 14.21
N VAL A 40 -13.85 -8.87 14.49
CA VAL A 40 -12.41 -9.09 14.75
C VAL A 40 -11.96 -8.73 16.17
N TRP A 41 -12.90 -8.32 17.02
CA TRP A 41 -12.65 -8.03 18.44
C TRP A 41 -12.24 -9.29 19.20
N GLY A 42 -11.22 -9.18 20.05
CA GLY A 42 -10.73 -10.26 20.91
C GLY A 42 -10.22 -11.49 20.14
N ASP A 43 -9.91 -11.37 18.85
CA ASP A 43 -9.33 -12.49 18.08
C ASP A 43 -7.96 -12.85 18.67
N ILE A 44 -7.74 -14.15 18.88
CA ILE A 44 -6.49 -14.70 19.44
C ILE A 44 -5.32 -14.34 18.51
N ALA A 45 -5.57 -14.34 17.20
CA ALA A 45 -4.61 -13.87 16.21
C ALA A 45 -4.94 -12.42 15.83
N PRO A 46 -4.04 -11.44 16.06
CA PRO A 46 -4.31 -10.02 15.79
C PRO A 46 -4.32 -9.66 14.30
N VAL A 47 -4.32 -10.65 13.40
CA VAL A 47 -4.21 -10.48 11.94
C VAL A 47 -5.41 -9.70 11.39
N ALA A 48 -6.63 -10.13 11.71
CA ALA A 48 -7.84 -9.53 11.15
C ALA A 48 -8.01 -8.07 11.61
N PHE A 49 -7.65 -7.78 12.87
CA PHE A 49 -7.58 -6.44 13.41
C PHE A 49 -6.56 -5.56 12.66
N ALA A 50 -5.35 -6.08 12.42
CA ALA A 50 -4.32 -5.36 11.67
C ALA A 50 -4.75 -5.08 10.21
N CYS A 51 -5.42 -6.03 9.55
CA CYS A 51 -5.99 -5.85 8.22
C CYS A 51 -7.04 -4.72 8.19
N ALA A 52 -7.95 -4.70 9.18
CA ALA A 52 -8.94 -3.62 9.30
C ALA A 52 -8.26 -2.25 9.50
N ALA A 53 -7.27 -2.18 10.39
CA ALA A 53 -6.47 -0.97 10.61
C ALA A 53 -5.78 -0.48 9.33
N TRP A 54 -5.21 -1.40 8.53
CA TRP A 54 -4.62 -1.11 7.22
C TRP A 54 -5.65 -0.55 6.24
N ARG A 55 -6.80 -1.19 6.08
CA ARG A 55 -7.87 -0.73 5.16
C ARG A 55 -8.31 0.69 5.47
N ILE A 56 -8.49 1.04 6.75
CA ILE A 56 -8.85 2.41 7.17
C ILE A 56 -7.74 3.40 6.80
N ALA A 57 -6.48 2.99 6.88
CA ALA A 57 -5.33 3.84 6.66
C ALA A 57 -4.99 4.07 5.17
N THR A 58 -5.53 3.27 4.26
CA THR A 58 -5.21 3.31 2.82
C THR A 58 -6.42 3.71 1.97
N PRO A 59 -6.21 4.15 0.72
CA PRO A 59 -7.30 4.23 -0.25
C PRO A 59 -7.96 2.84 -0.48
N PRO A 60 -9.24 2.80 -0.85
CA PRO A 60 -10.12 3.94 -1.13
C PRO A 60 -10.80 4.54 0.12
N LEU A 61 -10.76 3.89 1.29
CA LEU A 61 -11.47 4.34 2.49
C LEU A 61 -10.96 5.70 2.99
N THR A 62 -9.64 5.90 2.99
CA THR A 62 -9.04 7.19 3.32
C THR A 62 -8.27 7.74 2.13
N SER A 63 -8.73 8.89 1.63
CA SER A 63 -8.04 9.66 0.59
C SER A 63 -7.92 11.13 1.02
N PRO A 64 -6.70 11.68 1.09
CA PRO A 64 -5.44 11.02 0.77
C PRO A 64 -5.03 10.10 1.95
N GLY A 65 -4.64 8.85 1.68
CA GLY A 65 -4.34 7.81 2.70
C GLY A 65 -3.37 8.22 3.80
N PHE A 66 -3.56 7.68 5.00
CA PHE A 66 -2.64 7.88 6.14
C PHE A 66 -1.33 7.13 5.95
N VAL A 67 -1.39 5.90 5.42
CA VAL A 67 -0.22 5.23 4.86
C VAL A 67 -0.03 5.68 3.42
N ARG A 68 1.20 6.08 3.11
CA ARG A 68 1.68 6.45 1.80
C ARG A 68 2.66 5.41 1.31
N TRP A 69 2.84 5.35 0.01
CA TRP A 69 3.80 4.46 -0.61
C TRP A 69 4.50 5.10 -1.79
N HIS A 70 5.60 4.46 -2.16
CA HIS A 70 6.46 4.86 -3.23
C HIS A 70 5.69 4.92 -4.56
N ARG A 71 6.01 5.90 -5.43
CA ARG A 71 5.27 6.19 -6.67
C ARG A 71 5.03 5.00 -7.61
N ARG A 72 5.89 3.97 -7.55
CA ARG A 72 5.78 2.75 -8.35
C ARG A 72 4.70 1.80 -7.84
N ILE A 73 4.33 1.90 -6.57
CA ILE A 73 3.31 1.04 -5.98
C ILE A 73 1.95 1.62 -6.36
N LEU A 74 1.16 0.84 -7.10
CA LEU A 74 -0.17 1.21 -7.56
C LEU A 74 -1.22 0.91 -6.48
N SER A 75 -1.06 -0.22 -5.81
CA SER A 75 -1.94 -0.66 -4.73
C SER A 75 -1.18 -1.57 -3.77
N ALA A 76 -1.65 -1.60 -2.52
CA ALA A 76 -1.17 -2.51 -1.50
C ALA A 76 -2.32 -2.87 -0.55
N SER A 77 -2.66 -4.16 -0.46
CA SER A 77 -3.62 -4.69 0.51
C SER A 77 -2.94 -5.67 1.46
N CYS A 78 -3.52 -5.77 2.65
CA CYS A 78 -3.15 -6.71 3.70
C CYS A 78 -4.40 -7.51 4.05
N GLU A 79 -4.32 -8.82 3.92
CA GLU A 79 -5.46 -9.72 4.05
C GLU A 79 -5.09 -10.93 4.91
N ARG A 80 -6.08 -11.43 5.66
CA ARG A 80 -5.93 -12.68 6.38
C ARG A 80 -6.10 -13.83 5.40
N ASN A 81 -5.10 -14.70 5.31
CA ASN A 81 -5.16 -15.92 4.54
C ASN A 81 -6.24 -16.84 5.11
N THR A 82 -7.16 -17.30 4.26
CA THR A 82 -8.29 -18.13 4.66
C THR A 82 -7.92 -19.58 4.96
N TRP A 83 -6.73 -20.02 4.52
CA TRP A 83 -6.26 -21.40 4.70
C TRP A 83 -5.64 -21.63 6.08
N ASP A 84 -4.72 -20.77 6.50
CA ASP A 84 -3.93 -20.92 7.73
C ASP A 84 -4.08 -19.74 8.71
N GLY A 85 -4.84 -18.71 8.33
CA GLY A 85 -5.05 -17.52 9.15
C GLY A 85 -3.86 -16.55 9.18
N SER A 86 -2.79 -16.79 8.41
CA SER A 86 -1.62 -15.90 8.34
C SER A 86 -1.98 -14.54 7.73
N LEU A 87 -1.11 -13.55 7.90
CA LEU A 87 -1.21 -12.31 7.15
C LEU A 87 -0.52 -12.46 5.80
N THR A 88 -1.18 -12.02 4.73
CA THR A 88 -0.61 -11.91 3.39
C THR A 88 -0.73 -10.49 2.88
N ALA A 89 0.30 -10.01 2.19
CA ALA A 89 0.27 -8.76 1.47
C ALA A 89 0.15 -9.02 -0.03
N HIS A 90 -0.68 -8.22 -0.69
CA HIS A 90 -0.81 -8.18 -2.14
C HIS A 90 -0.41 -6.78 -2.60
N VAL A 91 0.71 -6.67 -3.32
CA VAL A 91 1.27 -5.38 -3.76
C VAL A 91 1.43 -5.37 -5.27
N THR A 92 0.88 -4.35 -5.90
CA THR A 92 0.97 -4.14 -7.34
C THR A 92 1.96 -3.02 -7.64
N ILE A 93 2.98 -3.29 -8.45
CA ILE A 93 4.13 -2.39 -8.70
C ILE A 93 4.34 -2.20 -10.20
N VAL A 94 4.50 -0.94 -10.62
CA VAL A 94 4.91 -0.58 -11.98
C VAL A 94 6.30 -1.13 -12.27
N SER A 95 6.43 -1.81 -13.41
CA SER A 95 7.66 -2.46 -13.85
C SER A 95 8.00 -2.09 -15.29
N PRO A 96 9.29 -2.08 -15.65
CA PRO A 96 9.68 -1.95 -17.05
C PRO A 96 9.23 -3.18 -17.86
N PRO A 97 9.11 -3.08 -19.18
CA PRO A 97 8.84 -4.23 -20.04
C PRO A 97 9.87 -5.35 -19.82
N PRO A 98 9.44 -6.63 -19.84
CA PRO A 98 10.36 -7.75 -19.80
C PRO A 98 11.43 -7.61 -20.89
N ALA A 99 12.67 -8.03 -20.60
CA ALA A 99 13.79 -7.88 -21.52
C ALA A 99 13.51 -8.42 -22.94
N ALA A 100 12.74 -9.51 -23.05
CA ALA A 100 12.32 -10.08 -24.33
C ALA A 100 11.54 -9.10 -25.22
N LEU A 101 10.79 -8.15 -24.63
CA LEU A 101 10.03 -7.13 -25.35
C LEU A 101 10.84 -5.85 -25.62
N THR A 102 12.04 -5.72 -25.03
CA THR A 102 12.93 -4.56 -25.24
C THR A 102 14.06 -4.84 -26.23
N VAL A 103 14.37 -6.10 -26.51
CA VAL A 103 15.45 -6.50 -27.46
C VAL A 103 15.18 -6.04 -28.89
N SER A 104 13.93 -6.10 -29.35
CA SER A 104 13.51 -5.61 -30.68
C SER A 104 12.17 -4.88 -30.61
N ARG A 105 12.01 -3.88 -31.47
CA ARG A 105 10.75 -3.16 -31.67
C ARG A 105 9.93 -3.68 -32.86
N ASP A 106 10.32 -4.78 -33.49
CA ASP A 106 9.59 -5.33 -34.65
C ASP A 106 8.12 -5.65 -34.32
N TRP A 107 7.87 -6.08 -33.09
CA TRP A 107 6.51 -6.35 -32.61
C TRP A 107 5.65 -5.09 -32.44
N TRP A 108 6.26 -3.89 -32.37
CA TRP A 108 5.54 -2.62 -32.23
C TRP A 108 4.73 -2.29 -33.47
N ARG A 109 5.19 -2.74 -34.66
CA ARG A 109 4.54 -2.54 -35.97
C ARG A 109 4.10 -1.09 -36.19
N ASP A 110 4.94 -0.13 -35.80
CA ASP A 110 4.70 1.32 -35.87
C ASP A 110 3.37 1.81 -35.26
N ARG A 111 2.80 1.06 -34.31
CA ARG A 111 1.52 1.40 -33.67
C ARG A 111 1.63 2.48 -32.58
N GLY A 112 2.83 3.00 -32.32
CA GLY A 112 3.03 4.09 -31.35
C GLY A 112 2.76 3.71 -29.89
N TRP A 113 3.13 2.48 -29.49
CA TRP A 113 2.97 1.98 -28.12
C TRP A 113 3.54 2.94 -27.07
N ARG A 114 2.79 3.14 -25.99
CA ARG A 114 3.19 3.95 -24.82
C ARG A 114 3.30 3.09 -23.56
N ASP A 115 4.17 3.52 -22.65
CA ASP A 115 4.29 2.92 -21.31
C ASP A 115 3.28 3.57 -20.34
N TRP A 116 3.37 3.23 -19.05
CA TRP A 116 2.66 3.88 -17.97
C TRP A 116 2.76 5.41 -18.06
N PRO A 117 1.63 6.14 -18.11
CA PRO A 117 1.65 7.58 -18.04
C PRO A 117 2.04 8.04 -16.65
N GLU A 118 2.78 9.15 -16.59
CA GLU A 118 3.16 9.81 -15.34
C GLU A 118 2.54 11.21 -15.26
N ILE A 119 1.89 11.51 -14.15
CA ILE A 119 1.37 12.85 -13.83
C ILE A 119 2.04 13.31 -12.53
N PHE A 120 2.77 14.43 -12.59
CA PHE A 120 3.56 14.95 -11.46
C PHE A 120 4.47 13.89 -10.81
N GLY A 121 5.05 12.99 -11.62
CA GLY A 121 5.93 11.92 -11.16
C GLY A 121 5.22 10.74 -10.50
N GLN A 122 3.89 10.65 -10.55
CA GLN A 122 3.11 9.49 -10.12
C GLN A 122 2.64 8.70 -11.34
N PHE A 123 2.74 7.38 -11.30
CA PHE A 123 2.17 6.52 -12.33
C PHE A 123 0.65 6.47 -12.18
N VAL A 124 -0.06 6.65 -13.28
CA VAL A 124 -1.54 6.69 -13.30
C VAL A 124 -2.08 5.76 -14.37
N GLU A 125 -3.35 5.39 -14.25
CA GLU A 125 -4.03 4.71 -15.35
C GLU A 125 -4.27 5.71 -16.51
N PRO A 126 -4.07 5.30 -17.78
CA PRO A 126 -4.43 6.13 -18.92
C PRO A 126 -5.93 6.43 -18.92
N ALA A 127 -6.29 7.67 -19.24
CA ALA A 127 -7.69 8.03 -19.41
C ALA A 127 -8.30 7.28 -20.61
N GLU A 128 -9.61 7.04 -20.59
CA GLU A 128 -10.32 6.36 -21.69
C GLU A 128 -10.08 7.01 -23.05
N GLN A 129 -10.00 8.35 -23.07
CA GLN A 129 -9.70 9.11 -24.28
C GLN A 129 -8.31 8.81 -24.85
N ASP A 130 -7.33 8.50 -23.99
CA ASP A 130 -5.98 8.17 -24.41
C ASP A 130 -5.88 6.72 -24.90
N LEU A 131 -6.57 5.80 -24.23
CA LEU A 131 -6.69 4.40 -24.66
C LEU A 131 -7.31 4.27 -26.06
N ALA A 132 -8.20 5.19 -26.43
CA ALA A 132 -8.80 5.22 -27.77
C ALA A 132 -7.83 5.70 -28.88
N LYS A 133 -6.72 6.35 -28.53
CA LYS A 133 -5.80 6.99 -29.50
C LYS A 133 -4.58 6.13 -29.80
N VAL A 134 -3.98 5.53 -28.76
CA VAL A 134 -2.72 4.79 -28.87
C VAL A 134 -2.74 3.57 -27.96
N PRO A 135 -2.07 2.47 -28.35
CA PRO A 135 -1.97 1.31 -27.48
C PRO A 135 -0.97 1.57 -26.35
N TYR A 136 -1.25 0.98 -25.18
CA TYR A 136 -0.40 1.06 -24.00
C TYR A 136 0.12 -0.33 -23.62
N LEU A 137 1.43 -0.46 -23.44
CA LEU A 137 2.05 -1.60 -22.79
C LEU A 137 2.38 -1.17 -21.36
N ARG A 138 1.67 -1.72 -20.37
CA ARG A 138 1.78 -1.35 -18.95
C ARG A 138 2.16 -2.57 -18.11
N PRO A 139 3.44 -2.96 -18.09
CA PRO A 139 3.89 -4.11 -17.34
C PRO A 139 3.79 -3.82 -15.84
N THR A 140 3.36 -4.83 -15.10
CA THR A 140 3.13 -4.75 -13.67
C THR A 140 3.69 -5.99 -13.01
N LEU A 141 4.34 -5.81 -11.87
CA LEU A 141 4.74 -6.88 -10.97
C LEU A 141 3.71 -7.00 -9.85
N VAL A 142 3.25 -8.22 -9.62
CA VAL A 142 2.41 -8.55 -8.47
C VAL A 142 3.29 -9.29 -7.48
N VAL A 143 3.25 -8.86 -6.22
CA VAL A 143 3.92 -9.52 -5.10
C VAL A 143 2.85 -9.97 -4.12
N ASP A 144 2.68 -11.29 -4.03
CA ASP A 144 1.90 -11.97 -3.00
C ASP A 144 2.88 -12.63 -2.03
N ALA A 145 2.88 -12.20 -0.77
CA ALA A 145 3.82 -12.70 0.21
C ALA A 145 3.21 -12.79 1.61
N PRO A 146 3.63 -13.78 2.42
CA PRO A 146 3.32 -13.78 3.84
C PRO A 146 4.04 -12.61 4.53
N VAL A 147 3.39 -12.02 5.53
CA VAL A 147 3.95 -10.95 6.37
C VAL A 147 4.10 -11.47 7.80
N PRO A 148 5.29 -11.36 8.43
CA PRO A 148 5.49 -11.76 9.81
C PRO A 148 4.56 -11.05 10.80
N LEU A 149 4.18 -11.74 11.89
CA LEU A 149 3.20 -11.26 12.87
C LEU A 149 3.80 -10.89 14.23
N ASP A 150 5.10 -11.13 14.43
CA ASP A 150 5.71 -11.30 15.76
C ASP A 150 5.58 -10.08 16.68
N ASP A 151 5.32 -8.88 16.13
CA ASP A 151 5.18 -7.63 16.88
C ASP A 151 3.78 -7.00 16.78
N LEU A 152 2.80 -7.67 16.16
CA LEU A 152 1.45 -7.12 16.08
C LEU A 152 0.84 -6.98 17.49
N PRO A 153 0.23 -5.84 17.83
CA PRO A 153 -0.46 -5.69 19.10
C PRO A 153 -1.66 -6.63 19.16
N ALA A 154 -1.97 -7.14 20.35
CA ALA A 154 -3.17 -7.94 20.56
C ALA A 154 -4.44 -7.19 20.10
N ALA A 155 -5.39 -7.92 19.53
CA ALA A 155 -6.68 -7.35 19.16
C ALA A 155 -7.43 -6.92 20.44
N PRO A 156 -7.95 -5.69 20.52
CA PRO A 156 -8.78 -5.27 21.64
C PRO A 156 -10.05 -6.11 21.76
N ASP A 157 -10.54 -6.31 22.99
CA ASP A 157 -11.81 -7.02 23.24
C ASP A 157 -13.05 -6.23 22.79
N GLY A 158 -12.89 -4.94 22.44
CA GLY A 158 -13.96 -4.08 21.97
C GLY A 158 -13.52 -2.63 21.75
N PRO A 159 -14.47 -1.74 21.47
CA PRO A 159 -14.20 -0.34 21.18
C PRO A 159 -13.87 0.44 22.47
N ALA A 160 -12.59 0.45 22.83
CA ALA A 160 -12.04 1.19 23.96
C ALA A 160 -11.33 2.49 23.51
N HIS A 161 -11.05 3.40 24.46
CA HIS A 161 -10.46 4.70 24.15
C HIS A 161 -9.08 4.61 23.46
N ASP A 162 -8.33 3.54 23.71
CA ASP A 162 -7.02 3.25 23.13
C ASP A 162 -7.09 2.55 21.76
N LEU A 163 -8.28 2.30 21.21
CA LEU A 163 -8.47 1.63 19.92
C LEU A 163 -7.61 2.24 18.81
N ALA A 164 -7.65 3.56 18.66
CA ALA A 164 -6.91 4.27 17.62
C ALA A 164 -5.39 4.16 17.81
N GLU A 165 -4.91 4.16 19.06
CA GLU A 165 -3.49 3.97 19.36
C GLU A 165 -3.06 2.52 19.04
N THR A 166 -3.87 1.54 19.39
CA THR A 166 -3.62 0.13 19.07
C THR A 166 -3.64 -0.13 17.57
N ALA A 167 -4.59 0.44 16.84
CA ALA A 167 -4.62 0.39 15.37
C ALA A 167 -3.38 1.06 14.76
N HIS A 168 -2.94 2.20 15.30
CA HIS A 168 -1.73 2.87 14.83
C HIS A 168 -0.47 2.02 15.08
N ARG A 169 -0.35 1.37 16.23
CA ARG A 169 0.76 0.44 16.52
C ARG A 169 0.79 -0.73 15.53
N ALA A 170 -0.38 -1.29 15.18
CA ALA A 170 -0.47 -2.31 14.15
C ALA A 170 0.05 -1.79 12.79
N LEU A 171 -0.34 -0.57 12.38
CA LEU A 171 0.18 0.04 11.16
C LEU A 171 1.70 0.22 11.16
N VAL A 172 2.29 0.63 12.27
CA VAL A 172 3.75 0.80 12.38
C VAL A 172 4.47 -0.51 12.09
N VAL A 173 3.96 -1.62 12.64
CA VAL A 173 4.49 -2.97 12.39
C VAL A 173 4.30 -3.36 10.92
N LEU A 174 3.09 -3.21 10.38
CA LEU A 174 2.81 -3.53 8.97
C LEU A 174 3.71 -2.74 8.01
N VAL A 175 3.86 -1.44 8.24
CA VAL A 175 4.71 -0.58 7.40
C VAL A 175 6.17 -1.00 7.49
N ARG A 176 6.66 -1.41 8.67
CA ARG A 176 8.02 -1.94 8.82
C ARG A 176 8.21 -3.22 8.00
N GLU A 177 7.35 -4.22 8.21
CA GLU A 177 7.47 -5.52 7.52
C GLU A 177 7.31 -5.39 6.01
N LEU A 178 6.37 -4.55 5.54
CA LEU A 178 6.19 -4.28 4.12
C LEU A 178 7.39 -3.53 3.52
N ASN A 179 8.06 -2.67 4.27
CA ASN A 179 9.31 -2.07 3.80
C ASN A 179 10.40 -3.11 3.66
N ASP A 180 10.57 -3.99 4.66
CA ASP A 180 11.60 -5.03 4.61
C ASP A 180 11.38 -5.98 3.41
N LEU A 181 10.11 -6.27 3.09
CA LEU A 181 9.72 -7.08 1.93
C LEU A 181 9.88 -6.35 0.59
N ILE A 182 9.37 -5.11 0.46
CA ILE A 182 9.14 -4.45 -0.84
C ILE A 182 10.21 -3.40 -1.19
N ALA A 183 10.86 -2.78 -0.21
CA ALA A 183 11.89 -1.78 -0.47
C ALA A 183 13.06 -2.30 -1.34
N PRO A 184 13.53 -3.55 -1.20
CA PRO A 184 14.55 -4.11 -2.10
C PRO A 184 14.07 -4.18 -3.56
N VAL A 185 12.81 -4.61 -3.77
CA VAL A 185 12.20 -4.70 -5.11
C VAL A 185 12.11 -3.31 -5.76
N VAL A 186 11.58 -2.33 -5.02
CA VAL A 186 11.48 -0.95 -5.48
C VAL A 186 12.85 -0.35 -5.78
N THR A 187 13.83 -0.57 -4.91
CA THR A 187 15.20 -0.10 -5.10
C THR A 187 15.81 -0.66 -6.38
N GLN A 188 15.63 -1.95 -6.65
CA GLN A 188 16.13 -2.58 -7.87
C GLN A 188 15.46 -2.01 -9.13
N LEU A 189 14.15 -1.79 -9.09
CA LEU A 189 13.39 -1.21 -10.21
C LEU A 189 13.81 0.24 -10.50
N GLU A 190 14.13 1.04 -9.48
CA GLU A 190 14.65 2.39 -9.68
C GLU A 190 16.10 2.41 -10.18
N GLN A 191 16.93 1.43 -9.78
CA GLN A 191 18.30 1.30 -10.29
C GLN A 191 18.34 0.83 -11.75
N GLY A 192 17.44 -0.08 -12.14
CA GLY A 192 17.33 -0.57 -13.52
C GLY A 192 16.82 0.45 -14.54
N LEU A 193 16.37 1.63 -14.09
CA LEU A 193 16.05 2.77 -14.96
C LEU A 193 17.26 3.66 -15.27
N ARG A 194 18.41 3.46 -14.60
CA ARG A 194 19.62 4.26 -14.80
C ARG A 194 20.54 3.69 -15.87
#